data_AF-A0A964AJ31-F1
#
_entry.id   AF-A0A964AJ31-F1
#
_cell.length_a   1.000
_cell.length_b   1.000
_cell.length_c   1.000
_cell.angle_alpha   90.00
_cell.angle_beta   90.00
_cell.angle_gamma   90.00
#
_symmetry.space_group_name_H-M   'P 1'
#
loop_
_entity.id
_entity.type
_entity.pdbx_description
1 polymer ?
#
loop_
_entity_poly.entity_id
_entity_poly.type
_entity_poly.pdbx_seq_one_letter_code
_entity_poly.pdbx_strand_id
1 'polypeptide(L)'
;MHDPQSCTLCPACDCHVHRGDSTCPHCGAALQPSPGLRVPRTAGAVLMGLGLLAGTSCVTAKYGIPDTSYVDEDGDGYTLSEDCDDDNADIHPDATETPGDGTDSNCDGDDDT
;
A
#
# COMPACT_ATOMS: atom_id res chain seq x y z
N MET A 1 -5.63 23.73 13.70
CA MET A 1 -5.97 23.59 12.27
C MET A 1 -4.75 22.94 11.64
N HIS A 2 -4.68 21.60 11.65
CA HIS A 2 -3.54 20.88 11.06
C HIS A 2 -3.75 20.83 9.55
N ASP A 3 -2.79 21.36 8.79
CA ASP A 3 -2.79 21.33 7.33
C ASP A 3 -2.64 19.87 6.84
N PRO A 4 -3.69 19.26 6.26
CA PRO A 4 -3.74 17.80 6.04
C PRO A 4 -2.96 17.33 4.80
N GLN A 5 -2.19 18.20 4.13
CA GLN A 5 -1.66 17.91 2.79
C GLN A 5 -0.13 17.77 2.70
N SER A 6 0.60 17.76 3.82
CA SER A 6 2.05 17.53 3.80
C SER A 6 2.37 16.11 4.25
N CYS A 7 2.70 15.24 3.31
CA CYS A 7 3.21 13.89 3.58
C CYS A 7 4.75 13.87 3.52
N THR A 8 5.37 12.90 4.17
CA THR A 8 6.82 12.64 4.14
C THR A 8 7.02 11.12 4.04
N LEU A 9 8.14 10.67 3.45
CA LEU A 9 8.48 9.25 3.44
C LEU A 9 9.03 8.83 4.80
N CYS A 10 8.56 7.70 5.31
CA CYS A 10 9.18 7.04 6.44
C CYS A 10 10.50 6.40 5.97
N PRO A 11 11.64 6.72 6.58
CA PRO A 11 12.94 6.17 6.19
C PRO A 11 13.14 4.69 6.55
N ALA A 12 12.17 4.09 7.25
CA ALA A 12 12.25 2.70 7.71
C ALA A 12 11.43 1.73 6.86
N CYS A 13 10.29 2.17 6.30
CA CYS A 13 9.46 1.34 5.41
C CYS A 13 9.21 1.92 4.02
N ASP A 14 9.80 3.08 3.69
CA ASP A 14 9.56 3.82 2.44
C ASP A 14 8.06 4.06 2.14
N CYS A 15 7.25 4.01 3.18
CA CYS A 15 5.82 4.26 3.22
C CYS A 15 5.56 5.77 3.40
N HIS A 16 4.52 6.32 2.77
CA HIS A 16 4.16 7.73 2.96
C HIS A 16 3.36 7.92 4.25
N VAL A 17 3.73 8.91 5.06
CA VAL A 17 3.14 9.23 6.36
C VAL A 17 2.82 10.71 6.46
N HIS A 18 1.88 11.10 7.33
CA HIS A 18 1.58 12.52 7.53
C HIS A 18 2.74 13.20 8.27
N ARG A 19 3.11 14.40 7.85
CA ARG A 19 4.21 15.17 8.47
C ARG A 19 3.95 15.57 9.93
N GLY A 20 2.72 15.41 10.41
CA GLY A 20 2.32 15.63 11.80
C GLY A 20 2.48 14.41 12.70
N ASP A 21 2.73 13.22 12.15
CA ASP A 21 2.83 11.98 12.92
C ASP A 21 4.22 11.87 13.57
N SER A 22 4.26 11.54 14.86
CA SER A 22 5.51 11.29 15.60
C SER A 22 6.08 9.89 15.38
N THR A 23 5.24 8.96 14.92
CA THR A 23 5.52 7.54 14.77
C THR A 23 4.79 7.01 13.55
N CYS A 24 5.48 6.19 12.76
CA CYS A 24 4.91 5.57 11.59
C CYS A 24 3.83 4.55 12.01
N PRO A 25 2.59 4.66 11.53
CA PRO A 25 1.53 3.70 11.86
C PRO A 25 1.75 2.32 11.21
N HIS A 26 2.60 2.23 10.18
CA HIS A 26 2.88 0.98 9.48
C HIS A 26 3.97 0.13 10.13
N CYS A 27 5.07 0.76 10.57
CA CYS A 27 6.22 0.04 11.11
C CYS A 27 6.62 0.44 12.54
N GLY A 28 5.92 1.41 13.15
CA GLY A 28 6.22 1.92 14.49
C GLY A 28 7.48 2.78 14.59
N ALA A 29 8.22 2.97 13.48
CA ALA A 29 9.44 3.76 13.50
C ALA A 29 9.17 5.22 13.86
N ALA A 30 10.07 5.83 14.65
CA ALA A 30 9.97 7.24 14.99
C ALA A 30 10.19 8.11 13.75
N LEU A 31 9.21 8.95 13.44
CA LEU A 31 9.29 9.95 12.38
C LEU A 31 9.90 11.20 12.99
N GLN A 32 11.23 11.20 13.17
CA GLN A 32 11.87 12.42 13.66
C GLN A 32 11.69 13.51 12.60
N PRO A 33 11.25 14.74 12.96
CA PRO A 33 11.41 15.86 12.06
C PRO A 33 12.92 16.04 11.90
N SER A 34 13.44 15.71 10.72
CA SER A 34 14.80 16.12 10.35
C SER A 34 14.90 17.59 10.76
N PRO A 35 15.86 17.98 11.63
CA PRO A 35 16.05 19.39 11.96
C PRO A 35 16.34 20.05 10.63
N GLY A 36 15.29 20.68 10.08
CA GLY A 36 15.32 21.27 8.76
C GLY A 36 16.59 22.07 8.72
N LEU A 37 17.44 21.71 7.77
CA LEU A 37 18.65 22.43 7.40
C LEU A 37 18.41 23.90 7.72
N ARG A 38 18.94 24.35 8.87
CA ARG A 38 18.81 25.75 9.27
C ARG A 38 19.72 26.48 8.32
N VAL A 39 19.23 26.81 7.12
CA VAL A 39 19.91 27.76 6.26
C VAL A 39 19.78 29.08 6.99
N PRO A 40 20.88 29.64 7.55
CA PRO A 40 20.81 30.96 8.15
C PRO A 40 20.38 31.94 7.06
N ARG A 41 19.36 32.76 7.34
CA ARG A 41 18.77 33.76 6.44
C ARG A 41 19.76 34.85 5.96
N THR A 42 21.06 34.71 6.21
CA THR A 42 22.06 35.77 5.99
C THR A 42 22.93 35.56 4.75
N ALA A 43 22.71 34.51 3.95
CA ALA A 43 23.44 34.31 2.70
C ALA A 43 22.50 33.80 1.60
N GLY A 44 21.72 34.71 1.03
CA GLY A 44 20.79 34.40 -0.06
C GLY A 44 20.47 35.65 -0.87
N ALA A 45 21.51 36.28 -1.42
CA ALA A 45 21.33 37.19 -2.55
C ALA A 45 21.08 36.35 -3.81
N VAL A 46 20.15 36.84 -4.63
CA VAL A 46 19.93 36.52 -6.06
C VAL A 46 19.22 35.19 -6.37
N LEU A 47 17.93 35.31 -6.71
CA LEU A 47 17.30 34.88 -7.98
C LEU A 47 15.79 34.67 -7.74
N MET A 48 15.02 35.75 -7.87
CA MET A 48 13.57 35.68 -8.10
C MET A 48 13.35 35.11 -9.51
N GLY A 49 13.28 33.78 -9.61
CA GLY A 49 12.93 33.05 -10.82
C GLY A 49 11.68 32.21 -10.58
N LEU A 50 10.63 32.50 -11.33
CA LEU A 50 9.31 31.86 -11.33
C LEU A 50 9.40 30.32 -11.22
N GLY A 51 9.16 29.78 -10.03
CA GLY A 51 8.92 28.36 -9.82
C GLY A 51 7.42 28.08 -9.94
N LEU A 52 6.96 27.63 -11.10
CA LEU A 52 5.67 26.95 -11.25
C LEU A 52 5.71 25.65 -10.44
N LEU A 53 5.47 25.73 -9.14
CA LEU A 53 5.25 24.54 -8.33
C LEU A 53 3.78 24.17 -8.47
N ALA A 54 3.51 23.36 -9.49
CA ALA A 54 2.38 22.46 -9.49
C ALA A 54 2.38 21.75 -8.13
N GLY A 55 1.45 22.14 -7.26
CA GLY A 55 1.14 21.39 -6.06
C GLY A 55 0.58 20.05 -6.52
N THR A 56 1.45 19.07 -6.68
CA THR A 56 1.08 17.67 -6.76
C THR A 56 0.50 17.30 -5.40
N SER A 57 -0.80 17.55 -5.24
CA SER A 57 -1.59 16.98 -4.15
C SER A 57 -1.30 15.49 -4.11
N CYS A 58 -0.76 15.00 -3.01
CA CYS A 58 -0.69 13.57 -2.78
C CYS A 58 -2.14 13.07 -2.70
N VAL A 59 -2.57 12.30 -3.70
CA VAL A 59 -3.79 11.50 -3.61
C VAL A 59 -3.47 10.44 -2.56
N THR A 60 -3.85 10.72 -1.32
CA THR A 60 -3.66 9.80 -0.20
C THR A 60 -4.91 8.94 -0.11
N ALA A 61 -4.81 7.67 -0.50
CA ALA A 61 -5.60 6.67 0.20
C ALA A 61 -5.11 6.73 1.67
N LYS A 62 -6.01 7.12 2.56
CA LYS A 62 -5.75 7.36 3.99
C LYS A 62 -5.32 6.09 4.75
N TYR A 63 -5.49 4.95 4.11
CA TYR A 63 -5.05 3.62 4.49
C TYR A 63 -4.37 3.04 3.24
N GLY A 64 -3.41 2.14 3.38
CA GLY A 64 -2.69 1.54 2.25
C GLY A 64 -3.60 0.82 1.24
N ILE A 65 -3.00 0.07 0.32
CA ILE A 65 -3.76 -0.91 -0.47
C ILE A 65 -4.58 -1.75 0.53
N PRO A 66 -5.93 -1.78 0.45
CA PRO A 66 -6.71 -2.60 1.36
C PRO A 66 -6.19 -4.03 1.22
N ASP A 67 -5.90 -4.66 2.35
CA ASP A 67 -5.63 -6.09 2.36
C ASP A 67 -6.92 -6.78 1.88
N THR A 68 -6.89 -7.39 0.70
CA THR A 68 -8.07 -8.07 0.14
C THR A 68 -8.09 -9.55 0.50
N SER A 69 -7.15 -10.03 1.31
CA SER A 69 -7.07 -11.44 1.70
C SER A 69 -8.30 -12.00 2.42
N TYR A 70 -9.18 -11.13 2.94
CA TYR A 70 -10.43 -11.52 3.61
C TYR A 70 -11.67 -11.42 2.71
N VAL A 71 -11.50 -11.00 1.45
CA VAL A 71 -12.59 -10.94 0.47
C VAL A 71 -12.85 -12.34 -0.06
N ASP A 72 -14.13 -12.63 -0.25
CA ASP A 72 -14.71 -13.82 -0.87
C ASP A 72 -15.62 -13.23 -1.98
N GLU A 73 -15.07 -13.10 -3.18
CA GLU A 73 -15.71 -12.36 -4.29
C GLU A 73 -16.73 -13.21 -5.06
N ASP A 74 -16.54 -14.53 -5.10
CA ASP A 74 -17.45 -15.47 -5.76
C ASP A 74 -18.50 -16.13 -4.84
N GLY A 75 -18.31 -16.07 -3.52
CA GLY A 75 -19.25 -16.52 -2.51
C GLY A 75 -19.22 -18.01 -2.20
N ASP A 76 -18.10 -18.69 -2.44
CA ASP A 76 -17.93 -20.12 -2.21
C ASP A 76 -17.60 -20.49 -0.74
N GLY A 77 -17.24 -19.47 0.06
CA GLY A 77 -16.91 -19.59 1.47
C GLY A 77 -15.41 -19.66 1.80
N TYR A 78 -14.55 -19.56 0.80
CA TYR A 78 -13.11 -19.35 0.92
C TYR A 78 -12.79 -17.89 0.61
N THR A 79 -11.70 -17.38 1.15
CA THR A 79 -11.25 -16.02 0.84
C THR A 79 -10.04 -16.07 -0.06
N LEU A 80 -9.67 -14.96 -0.70
CA LEU A 80 -8.47 -14.81 -1.53
C LEU A 80 -7.15 -15.32 -0.89
N SER A 81 -7.09 -15.48 0.44
CA SER A 81 -5.92 -16.10 1.09
C SER A 81 -5.83 -17.62 0.97
N GLU A 82 -6.95 -18.27 0.71
CA GLU A 82 -7.12 -19.72 0.63
C GLU A 82 -7.53 -20.16 -0.79
N ASP A 83 -8.26 -19.32 -1.51
CA ASP A 83 -8.69 -19.53 -2.88
C ASP A 83 -7.68 -19.00 -3.91
N CYS A 84 -7.33 -19.85 -4.87
CA CYS A 84 -6.44 -19.56 -5.98
C CYS A 84 -7.13 -18.80 -7.14
N ASP A 85 -8.47 -18.78 -7.20
CA ASP A 85 -9.28 -18.03 -8.17
C ASP A 85 -10.60 -17.50 -7.54
N ASP A 86 -10.49 -16.48 -6.67
CA ASP A 86 -11.60 -15.79 -5.96
C ASP A 86 -12.66 -15.11 -6.88
N ASP A 87 -12.54 -15.28 -8.20
CA ASP A 87 -13.54 -14.88 -9.20
C ASP A 87 -14.42 -16.08 -9.65
N ASN A 88 -14.18 -17.30 -9.16
CA ASN A 88 -14.76 -18.54 -9.65
C ASN A 88 -15.04 -19.60 -8.56
N ALA A 89 -16.30 -19.62 -8.09
CA ALA A 89 -16.75 -20.49 -6.99
C ALA A 89 -16.65 -22.01 -7.22
N ASP A 90 -16.21 -22.46 -8.40
CA ASP A 90 -15.92 -23.86 -8.69
C ASP A 90 -14.43 -24.23 -8.45
N ILE A 91 -13.55 -23.25 -8.18
CA ILE A 91 -12.12 -23.40 -7.90
C ILE A 91 -11.88 -22.96 -6.47
N HIS A 92 -11.53 -23.89 -5.58
CA HIS A 92 -11.30 -23.63 -4.16
C HIS A 92 -10.73 -24.85 -3.44
N PRO A 93 -10.18 -24.74 -2.21
CA PRO A 93 -9.50 -25.84 -1.49
C PRO A 93 -10.24 -27.18 -1.34
N ASP A 94 -11.58 -27.16 -1.35
CA ASP A 94 -12.43 -28.35 -1.23
C ASP A 94 -13.11 -28.74 -2.57
N ALA A 95 -12.75 -28.09 -3.68
CA ALA A 95 -13.28 -28.39 -4.99
C ALA A 95 -12.80 -29.76 -5.48
N THR A 96 -13.55 -30.35 -6.41
CA THR A 96 -13.17 -31.62 -7.03
C THR A 96 -12.27 -31.37 -8.24
N GLU A 97 -11.04 -31.87 -8.16
CA GLU A 97 -10.09 -31.91 -9.27
C GLU A 97 -10.59 -32.71 -10.48
N THR A 98 -10.29 -32.22 -11.68
CA THR A 98 -10.41 -32.98 -12.93
C THR A 98 -9.01 -33.31 -13.45
N PRO A 99 -8.51 -34.54 -13.23
CA PRO A 99 -7.11 -34.85 -13.50
C PRO A 99 -6.70 -34.61 -14.96
N GLY A 100 -5.66 -33.81 -15.14
CA GLY A 100 -4.98 -33.55 -16.40
C GLY A 100 -5.73 -32.59 -17.32
N ASP A 101 -6.62 -31.78 -16.77
CA ASP A 101 -7.28 -30.71 -17.53
C ASP A 101 -6.47 -29.39 -17.55
N GLY A 102 -5.43 -29.32 -16.71
CA GLY A 102 -4.51 -28.18 -16.61
C GLY A 102 -4.94 -27.10 -15.62
N THR A 103 -5.95 -27.36 -14.80
CA THR A 103 -6.49 -26.44 -13.78
C THR A 103 -6.36 -27.09 -12.41
N ASP A 104 -5.57 -26.48 -11.53
CA ASP A 104 -5.57 -26.76 -10.10
C ASP A 104 -6.88 -26.22 -9.51
N SER A 105 -7.91 -27.06 -9.48
CA SER A 105 -9.25 -26.69 -9.04
C SER A 105 -9.34 -26.72 -7.52
N ASN A 106 -8.55 -27.57 -6.85
CA ASN A 106 -8.54 -27.72 -5.39
C ASN A 106 -7.49 -26.84 -4.69
N CYS A 107 -6.84 -25.93 -5.41
CA CYS A 107 -5.82 -25.02 -4.91
C CYS A 107 -4.72 -25.68 -4.07
N ASP A 108 -4.34 -26.92 -4.37
CA ASP A 108 -3.31 -27.66 -3.62
C ASP A 108 -1.88 -27.43 -4.15
N GLY A 109 -1.78 -26.72 -5.28
CA GLY A 109 -0.54 -26.29 -5.92
C GLY A 109 -0.11 -27.12 -7.12
N ASP A 110 -0.85 -28.19 -7.46
CA ASP A 110 -0.59 -29.06 -8.60
C ASP A 110 -1.90 -29.42 -9.33
N ASP A 111 -1.82 -29.76 -10.63
CA ASP A 111 -2.93 -30.39 -11.38
C ASP A 111 -2.75 -31.91 -11.27
N ASP A 112 -3.76 -32.61 -10.74
CA ASP A 112 -3.75 -34.07 -10.62
C ASP A 112 -3.54 -34.73 -11.99
N THR A 113 -2.81 -35.85 -12.05
CA THR A 113 -2.45 -36.53 -13.32
C THR A 113 -3.03 -37.93 -13.51
#